data_AF-A0A940TZ56-F1
#
_entry.id   AF-A0A940TZ56-F1
#
_cell.length_a   1.000
_cell.length_b   1.000
_cell.length_c   1.000
_cell.angle_alpha   90.00
_cell.angle_beta   90.00
_cell.angle_gamma   90.00
#
_symmetry.space_group_name_H-M   'P 1'
#
loop_
_entity.id
_entity.type
_entity.pdbx_description
1 polymer ?
#
loop_
_entity_poly.entity_id
_entity_poly.type
_entity_poly.pdbx_seq_one_letter_code
_entity_poly.pdbx_strand_id
1 'polypeptide(L)'
;MPQIQPDGYLAIPPTGKGNAVLVLHAWWGLNDTIKSFCTRLAQSGFVAFAPDLYHGKVADNISDAENLGKALDTNYLQAKAEIADAAMFLTERVGQADQGLAVIGFSLGA
;
A
#
# COMPACT_ATOMS: atom_id res chain seq x y z
N MET A 1 -3.67 20.54 -8.55
CA MET A 1 -3.41 20.75 -7.10
C MET A 1 -2.42 19.67 -6.68
N PRO A 2 -1.47 19.89 -5.76
CA PRO A 2 -0.64 18.79 -5.27
C PRO A 2 -1.56 17.76 -4.62
N GLN A 3 -1.55 16.53 -5.14
CA GLN A 3 -2.37 15.45 -4.60
C GLN A 3 -1.85 15.11 -3.20
N ILE A 4 -2.74 15.10 -2.22
CA ILE A 4 -2.43 14.72 -0.84
C ILE A 4 -2.10 13.23 -0.85
N GLN A 5 -0.97 12.84 -0.26
CA GLN A 5 -0.61 11.43 -0.13
C GLN A 5 -1.68 10.72 0.72
N PRO A 6 -2.27 9.60 0.23
CA PRO A 6 -3.16 8.78 1.05
C PRO A 6 -2.45 8.20 2.28
N ASP A 7 -3.20 7.85 3.31
CA ASP A 7 -2.64 7.21 4.50
C ASP A 7 -1.95 5.90 4.12
N GLY A 8 -0.70 5.74 4.57
CA GLY A 8 0.11 4.61 4.19
C GLY A 8 1.61 4.85 4.32
N TYR A 9 2.39 3.89 3.82
CA TYR A 9 3.84 3.91 3.85
C TYR A 9 4.43 4.05 2.45
N LEU A 10 5.13 5.16 2.21
CA LEU A 10 5.84 5.45 0.96
C LEU A 10 7.33 5.25 1.14
N ALA A 11 7.91 4.36 0.34
CA ALA A 11 9.35 4.14 0.24
C ALA A 11 9.85 4.55 -1.14
N ILE A 12 10.89 5.39 -1.17
CA ILE A 12 11.45 5.98 -2.39
C ILE A 12 12.90 5.51 -2.50
N PRO A 13 13.36 5.09 -3.69
CA PRO A 13 14.73 4.68 -3.88
C PRO A 13 15.69 5.87 -3.66
N PRO A 14 16.96 5.63 -3.29
CA PRO A 14 17.95 6.71 -3.09
C PRO A 14 18.14 7.62 -4.32
N THR A 15 17.87 7.10 -5.53
CA THR A 15 17.91 7.83 -6.80
C THR A 15 16.74 8.82 -6.96
N GLY A 16 15.71 8.74 -6.12
CA GLY A 16 14.50 9.54 -6.18
C GLY A 16 13.52 9.15 -7.28
N LYS A 17 13.86 8.16 -8.12
CA LYS A 17 13.04 7.70 -9.27
C LYS A 17 13.11 6.19 -9.43
N GLY A 18 12.01 5.58 -9.86
CA GLY A 18 11.90 4.15 -10.09
C GLY A 18 10.50 3.73 -10.53
N ASN A 19 10.37 2.48 -10.98
CA ASN A 19 9.07 1.88 -11.34
C ASN A 19 8.14 1.82 -10.12
N ALA A 20 6.85 2.02 -10.34
CA ALA A 20 5.83 2.01 -9.29
C ALA A 20 5.45 0.59 -8.87
N VAL A 21 5.44 0.34 -7.55
CA VAL A 21 4.92 -0.89 -6.94
C VAL A 21 3.93 -0.55 -5.83
N LEU A 22 2.65 -0.89 -6.03
CA LEU A 22 1.65 -0.85 -4.98
C LEU A 22 1.71 -2.14 -4.16
N VAL A 23 1.72 -2.02 -2.83
CA VAL A 23 1.83 -3.17 -1.91
C VAL A 23 0.60 -3.22 -1.01
N LEU A 24 -0.20 -4.28 -1.11
CA LEU A 24 -1.39 -4.48 -0.30
C LEU A 24 -1.08 -5.44 0.86
N HIS A 25 -1.27 -4.95 2.08
CA HIS A 25 -0.91 -5.67 3.30
C HIS A 25 -1.78 -6.91 3.55
N ALA A 26 -1.28 -7.82 4.38
CA ALA A 26 -2.06 -8.96 4.87
C ALA A 26 -3.15 -8.52 5.87
N TRP A 27 -4.01 -9.46 6.28
CA TRP A 27 -5.02 -9.28 7.34
C TRP A 27 -4.50 -8.80 8.71
N TRP A 28 -3.19 -8.70 8.87
CA TRP A 28 -2.55 -8.13 10.06
C TRP A 28 -2.52 -6.59 10.04
N GLY A 29 -2.83 -5.94 8.92
CA GLY A 29 -2.70 -4.49 8.74
C GLY A 29 -1.33 -4.05 8.23
N LEU A 30 -1.13 -2.73 8.14
CA LEU A 30 0.13 -2.10 7.71
C LEU A 30 1.21 -2.16 8.81
N ASN A 31 1.71 -3.37 9.06
CA ASN A 31 2.74 -3.63 10.07
C ASN A 31 4.18 -3.44 9.56
N ASP A 32 5.15 -3.59 10.45
CA ASP A 32 6.57 -3.38 10.14
C ASP A 32 7.13 -4.35 9.10
N THR A 33 6.56 -5.55 8.98
CA THR A 33 6.94 -6.50 7.92
C THR A 33 6.63 -5.92 6.54
N ILE A 34 5.45 -5.32 6.36
CA ILE A 34 5.05 -4.71 5.08
C ILE A 34 5.85 -3.44 4.81
N LYS A 35 6.08 -2.59 5.83
CA LYS A 35 6.92 -1.39 5.70
C LYS A 35 8.37 -1.73 5.34
N SER A 36 8.92 -2.76 5.97
CA SER A 36 10.26 -3.29 5.67
C SER A 36 10.33 -3.85 4.25
N PHE A 37 9.30 -4.55 3.79
CA PHE A 37 9.22 -5.02 2.40
C PHE A 37 9.22 -3.86 1.40
N CYS A 38 8.43 -2.80 1.64
CA CYS A 38 8.44 -1.59 0.82
C CYS A 38 9.83 -0.92 0.81
N THR A 39 10.50 -0.87 1.97
CA THR A 39 11.86 -0.34 2.07
C THR A 39 12.85 -1.14 1.23
N ARG A 40 12.74 -2.48 1.22
CA ARG A 40 13.59 -3.36 0.40
C ARG A 40 13.33 -3.19 -1.10
N LEU A 41 12.08 -2.97 -1.50
CA LEU A 41 11.74 -2.60 -2.89
C LEU A 41 12.40 -1.27 -3.27
N ALA A 42 12.33 -0.26 -2.39
CA ALA A 42 13.01 1.01 -2.60
C ALA A 42 14.53 0.88 -2.70
N GLN A 43 15.16 0.09 -1.84
CA GLN A 43 16.59 -0.23 -1.95
C GLN A 43 16.94 -0.95 -3.26
N SER A 44 15.96 -1.63 -3.88
CA SER A 44 16.12 -2.32 -5.17
C SER A 44 15.77 -1.44 -6.38
N GLY A 45 15.45 -0.15 -6.18
CA GLY A 45 15.20 0.81 -7.26
C GLY A 45 13.73 1.05 -7.61
N PHE A 46 12.77 0.58 -6.82
CA PHE A 46 11.34 0.78 -7.05
C PHE A 46 10.77 1.89 -6.17
N VAL A 47 9.78 2.64 -6.64
CA VAL A 47 8.96 3.50 -5.77
C VAL A 47 7.81 2.65 -5.24
N ALA A 48 7.85 2.32 -3.96
CA ALA A 48 6.87 1.42 -3.35
C ALA A 48 5.92 2.19 -2.42
N PHE A 49 4.62 1.94 -2.55
CA PHE A 49 3.61 2.51 -1.66
C PHE A 49 2.68 1.42 -1.13
N ALA A 50 2.43 1.41 0.17
CA ALA A 50 1.46 0.55 0.82
C ALA A 50 0.38 1.40 1.49
N PRO A 51 -0.87 1.45 0.98
CA PRO A 51 -1.95 2.14 1.66
C PRO A 51 -2.31 1.43 2.97
N ASP A 52 -2.76 2.20 3.96
CA ASP A 52 -3.25 1.68 5.24
C ASP A 52 -4.76 1.44 5.20
N LEU A 53 -5.18 0.23 4.80
CA LEU A 53 -6.60 -0.11 4.67
C LEU A 53 -7.32 -0.29 6.01
N TYR A 54 -6.58 -0.28 7.12
CA TYR A 54 -7.10 -0.40 8.47
C TYR A 54 -6.99 0.89 9.28
N HIS A 55 -6.63 2.01 8.63
CA HIS A 55 -6.64 3.35 9.21
C HIS A 55 -5.85 3.44 10.54
N GLY A 56 -4.63 2.91 10.55
CA GLY A 56 -3.71 2.92 11.67
C GLY A 56 -3.77 1.69 12.57
N LYS A 57 -4.67 0.75 12.30
CA LYS A 57 -4.81 -0.48 13.11
C LYS A 57 -3.94 -1.61 12.58
N VAL A 58 -3.26 -2.27 13.50
CA VAL A 58 -2.49 -3.50 13.28
C VAL A 58 -2.98 -4.54 14.27
N ALA A 59 -3.22 -5.76 13.80
CA ALA A 59 -3.66 -6.87 14.66
C ALA A 59 -2.46 -7.59 15.29
N ASP A 60 -2.58 -7.91 16.58
CA ASP A 60 -1.57 -8.66 17.35
C ASP A 60 -1.94 -10.13 17.55
N ASN A 61 -3.20 -10.49 17.28
CA ASN A 61 -3.70 -11.86 17.42
C ASN A 61 -4.77 -12.17 16.36
N ILE A 62 -5.10 -13.45 16.22
CA ILE A 62 -6.04 -13.96 15.20
C ILE A 62 -7.43 -13.33 15.34
N SER A 63 -7.94 -13.19 16.57
CA SER A 63 -9.28 -12.64 16.78
C SER A 63 -9.39 -11.19 16.31
N ASP A 64 -8.36 -10.39 16.56
CA ASP A 64 -8.32 -9.00 16.10
C ASP A 64 -8.21 -8.92 14.57
N ALA A 65 -7.38 -9.78 13.97
CA ALA A 65 -7.25 -9.86 12.51
C ALA A 65 -8.57 -10.24 11.83
N GLU A 66 -9.32 -11.20 12.39
CA GLU A 66 -10.66 -11.56 11.90
C GLU A 66 -11.64 -10.40 12.00
N ASN A 67 -11.62 -9.65 13.11
CA ASN A 67 -12.51 -8.50 13.31
C ASN A 67 -12.19 -7.37 12.32
N LEU A 68 -10.91 -7.07 12.09
CA LEU A 68 -10.48 -6.09 11.10
C LEU A 68 -10.84 -6.53 9.68
N GLY A 69 -10.65 -7.81 9.35
CA GLY A 69 -11.06 -8.40 8.07
C GLY A 69 -12.56 -8.21 7.81
N LYS A 70 -13.42 -8.59 8.77
CA LYS A 70 -14.88 -8.41 8.66
C LYS A 70 -15.28 -6.94 8.51
N ALA A 71 -14.60 -6.04 9.24
CA ALA A 71 -14.86 -4.61 9.12
C ALA A 71 -14.48 -4.08 7.73
N LEU A 72 -13.38 -4.56 7.16
CA LEU A 72 -12.98 -4.22 5.79
C LEU A 72 -13.93 -4.79 4.75
N ASP A 73 -14.40 -6.04 4.90
CA ASP A 73 -15.42 -6.63 4.02
C ASP A 73 -16.72 -5.83 4.04
N THR A 74 -17.14 -5.39 5.22
CA THR A 74 -18.33 -4.53 5.38
C THR A 74 -18.14 -3.19 4.65
N ASN A 75 -16.91 -2.66 4.66
CA ASN A 75 -16.55 -1.39 4.02
C ASN A 75 -15.83 -1.57 2.68
N TYR A 76 -16.07 -2.69 1.97
CA TYR A 76 -15.31 -3.08 0.78
C TYR A 76 -15.25 -1.99 -0.31
N LEU A 77 -16.35 -1.24 -0.51
CA LEU A 77 -16.38 -0.14 -1.48
C LEU A 77 -15.42 1.00 -1.11
N GLN A 78 -15.29 1.31 0.18
CA GLN A 78 -14.34 2.30 0.66
C GLN A 78 -12.90 1.79 0.47
N ALA A 79 -12.61 0.56 0.88
CA ALA A 79 -11.28 -0.03 0.71
C ALA A 79 -10.86 -0.06 -0.78
N LYS A 80 -11.79 -0.38 -1.69
CA LYS A 80 -11.54 -0.34 -3.13
C LYS A 80 -11.23 1.08 -3.64
N ALA A 81 -11.93 2.08 -3.14
CA ALA A 81 -11.67 3.48 -3.48
C ALA A 81 -10.28 3.92 -2.97
N GLU A 82 -9.92 3.56 -1.74
CA GLU A 82 -8.62 3.86 -1.14
C GLU A 82 -7.46 3.21 -1.93
N ILE A 83 -7.64 1.98 -2.41
CA ILE A 83 -6.67 1.32 -3.29
C ILE A 83 -6.54 2.05 -4.64
N ALA A 84 -7.66 2.50 -5.21
CA ALA A 84 -7.65 3.26 -6.47
C ALA A 84 -6.93 4.61 -6.30
N ASP A 85 -7.20 5.32 -5.21
CA ASP A 85 -6.55 6.59 -4.88
C ASP A 85 -5.04 6.39 -4.64
N ALA A 86 -4.64 5.31 -3.97
CA ALA A 86 -3.25 4.93 -3.80
C ALA A 86 -2.54 4.64 -5.14
N ALA A 87 -3.22 3.94 -6.05
CA ALA A 87 -2.69 3.67 -7.39
C ALA A 87 -2.54 4.96 -8.21
N MET A 88 -3.51 5.86 -8.17
CA MET A 88 -3.44 7.16 -8.84
C MET A 88 -2.29 8.01 -8.27
N PHE A 89 -2.22 8.14 -6.95
CA PHE A 89 -1.14 8.84 -6.27
C PHE A 89 0.25 8.33 -6.69
N LEU A 90 0.43 7.01 -6.71
CA LEU A 90 1.72 6.42 -7.04
C LEU A 90 2.07 6.62 -8.53
N THR A 91 1.11 6.45 -9.43
CA THR A 91 1.33 6.62 -10.88
C THR A 91 1.60 8.07 -11.27
N GLU A 92 0.90 9.03 -10.66
CA GLU A 92 1.19 10.46 -10.85
C GLU A 92 2.58 10.82 -10.32
N ARG A 93 2.97 10.27 -9.16
CA ARG A 93 4.27 10.54 -8.54
C ARG A 93 5.45 10.12 -9.40
N VAL A 94 5.39 8.94 -10.02
CA VAL A 94 6.51 8.42 -10.83
C VAL A 94 6.59 9.06 -12.22
N GLY A 95 5.54 9.75 -12.66
CA GLY A 95 5.42 10.32 -14.00
C GLY A 95 5.05 9.24 -15.01
N GLN A 96 3.79 9.24 -15.42
CA GLN A 96 3.06 8.18 -16.15
C GLN A 96 3.69 7.60 -17.43
N ALA A 97 4.80 8.10 -17.96
CA ALA A 97 5.02 8.01 -19.41
C ALA A 97 5.21 6.60 -19.98
N ASP A 98 5.87 5.63 -19.31
CA ASP A 98 6.19 4.36 -19.98
C ASP A 98 6.33 3.09 -19.10
N GLN A 99 6.15 3.17 -17.76
CA GLN A 99 6.64 2.09 -16.87
C GLN A 99 5.58 1.23 -16.16
N GLY A 100 4.29 1.51 -16.34
CA GLY A 100 3.21 0.72 -15.75
C GLY A 100 3.19 0.72 -14.21
N LEU A 101 2.19 0.06 -13.62
CA LEU A 101 2.05 -0.14 -12.18
C LEU A 101 2.08 -1.63 -11.87
N ALA A 102 3.03 -2.07 -11.04
CA ALA A 102 2.99 -3.41 -10.46
C ALA A 102 2.21 -3.39 -9.14
N VAL A 103 1.50 -4.49 -8.84
CA VAL A 103 0.78 -4.67 -7.57
C VAL A 103 1.24 -5.97 -6.92
N ILE A 104 1.59 -5.92 -5.64
CA ILE A 104 1.94 -7.08 -4.81
C ILE A 104 0.95 -7.16 -3.66
N GLY A 105 0.19 -8.25 -3.60
CA GLY A 105 -0.74 -8.54 -2.53
C GLY A 105 -0.22 -9.62 -1.58
N PHE A 106 -0.44 -9.45 -0.28
CA PHE A 106 -0.17 -10.47 0.72
C PHE A 106 -1.48 -10.99 1.31
N SER A 107 -1.78 -12.29 1.16
CA SER A 107 -2.97 -12.91 1.77
C SER A 107 -4.25 -12.11 1.44
N LEU A 108 -4.84 -11.42 2.41
CA LEU A 108 -5.98 -10.51 2.22
C LEU A 108 -5.81 -9.53 1.05
N GLY A 109 -4.60 -9.03 0.82
CA GLY A 109 -4.32 -8.04 -0.21
C GLY A 109 -4.19 -8.61 -1.64
N ALA A 110 -4.33 -9.92 -1.84
CA ALA A 110 -4.23 -10.59 -3.15
C ALA A 110 -5.62 -11.00 -3.66
#